data_AF-A0A1G1N5S8-F1
#
_entry.id   AF-A0A1G1N5S8-F1
#
_cell.length_a   1.000
_cell.length_b   1.000
_cell.length_c   1.000
_cell.angle_alpha   90.00
_cell.angle_beta   90.00
_cell.angle_gamma   90.00
#
_symmetry.space_group_name_H-M   'P 1'
#
loop_
_entity.id
_entity.type
_entity.pdbx_description
1 polymer ?
#
loop_
_entity_poly.entity_id
_entity_poly.type
_entity_poly.pdbx_seq_one_letter_code
_entity_poly.pdbx_strand_id
1 'polypeptide(L)'
;MRLGRVFLFTLLALLIFVSAVSATGPATVYKVRVKTFEIWNGAQWITAFEGTSAVLDISAVNSGQSAGAFFSGLPISDGTYTKVRVTPHPIFNIQGNDGARYTLAVNGANGGCTYTGVAANAAECTITLTGGNIPLAQEQDFSATPITVTDGASNRKVRVSFDTSNSIQYQGGADEIFPAAPAVTMTVE
;
A
#
# COMPACT_ATOMS: atom_id res chain seq x y z
N MET A 1 -50.33 -0.42 -26.03
CA MET A 1 -50.14 -1.63 -25.19
C MET A 1 -48.97 -2.42 -25.76
N ARG A 2 -48.11 -3.02 -24.90
CA ARG A 2 -46.67 -3.40 -25.07
C ARG A 2 -45.77 -2.22 -24.65
N LEU A 3 -45.43 -2.00 -23.37
CA LEU A 3 -44.95 -2.86 -22.29
C LEU A 3 -43.62 -3.57 -22.59
N GLY A 4 -42.57 -3.11 -21.93
CA GLY A 4 -41.48 -3.95 -21.46
C GLY A 4 -40.13 -3.70 -22.11
N ARG A 5 -39.14 -3.41 -21.25
CA ARG A 5 -37.68 -3.49 -21.46
C ARG A 5 -36.99 -2.22 -21.95
N VAL A 6 -37.06 -1.17 -21.13
CA VAL A 6 -35.96 -0.21 -21.00
C VAL A 6 -35.37 -0.40 -19.60
N PHE A 7 -34.76 -1.58 -19.41
CA PHE A 7 -33.86 -1.87 -18.30
C PHE A 7 -32.44 -1.51 -18.78
N LEU A 8 -32.28 -0.25 -19.20
CA LEU A 8 -31.05 0.23 -19.83
C LEU A 8 -30.33 1.13 -18.83
N PHE A 9 -29.56 0.47 -17.97
CA PHE A 9 -28.20 0.92 -17.63
C PHE A 9 -28.04 2.34 -17.08
N THR A 10 -29.00 2.84 -16.30
CA THR A 10 -28.76 3.93 -15.34
C THR A 10 -28.08 3.41 -14.07
N LEU A 11 -27.12 2.49 -14.24
CA LEU A 11 -25.98 2.30 -13.33
C LEU A 11 -25.03 3.48 -13.59
N LEU A 12 -25.56 4.68 -13.31
CA LEU A 12 -24.92 5.96 -13.52
C LEU A 12 -23.87 6.11 -12.42
N ALA A 13 -22.64 5.81 -12.83
CA ALA A 13 -21.42 6.40 -12.31
C ALA A 13 -21.18 6.24 -10.80
N LEU A 14 -20.90 5.01 -10.37
CA LEU A 14 -19.89 4.83 -9.33
C LEU A 14 -18.54 5.22 -9.97
N LEU A 15 -18.23 6.52 -9.92
CA LEU A 15 -16.89 7.05 -10.13
C LEU A 15 -16.01 6.47 -9.02
N ILE A 16 -15.52 5.25 -9.25
CA ILE A 16 -14.36 4.76 -8.53
C ILE A 16 -13.21 5.60 -9.05
N PHE A 17 -12.97 6.75 -8.41
CA PHE A 17 -11.66 7.38 -8.45
C PHE A 17 -10.71 6.39 -7.79
N VAL A 18 -10.19 5.46 -8.60
CA VAL A 18 -8.95 4.80 -8.28
C VAL A 18 -7.92 5.89 -8.52
N SER A 19 -7.59 6.63 -7.46
CA SER A 19 -6.34 7.38 -7.42
C SER A 19 -5.22 6.35 -7.44
N ALA A 20 -4.96 5.78 -8.62
CA ALA A 20 -3.69 5.15 -8.89
C ALA A 20 -2.71 6.32 -8.95
N VAL A 21 -2.04 6.56 -7.82
CA VAL A 21 -0.86 7.41 -7.79
C VAL A 21 0.12 6.73 -8.73
N SER A 22 0.34 7.33 -9.90
CA SER A 22 1.39 6.90 -10.81
C SER A 22 2.72 7.36 -10.23
N ALA A 23 3.57 6.42 -9.84
CA ALA A 23 4.95 6.70 -9.50
C ALA A 23 5.64 7.34 -10.71
N THR A 24 6.16 8.55 -10.56
CA THR A 24 7.06 9.12 -11.56
C THR A 24 8.49 8.59 -11.33
N GLY A 25 8.76 7.38 -11.88
CA GLY A 25 10.03 6.61 -12.03
C GLY A 25 10.60 5.97 -10.76
N PRO A 26 11.52 4.97 -10.73
CA PRO A 26 12.06 3.98 -11.70
C PRO A 26 11.64 2.50 -11.46
N ALA A 27 10.61 2.18 -10.67
CA ALA A 27 10.12 0.80 -10.48
C ALA A 27 8.91 0.44 -11.33
N THR A 28 8.96 -0.74 -11.96
CA THR A 28 7.83 -1.39 -12.63
C THR A 28 7.04 -2.31 -11.71
N VAL A 29 7.68 -2.79 -10.63
CA VAL A 29 7.01 -3.55 -9.57
C VAL A 29 7.38 -2.97 -8.23
N TYR A 30 6.38 -2.69 -7.41
CA TYR A 30 6.51 -2.33 -6.01
C TYR A 30 5.45 -3.06 -5.20
N LYS A 31 5.92 -3.91 -4.30
CA LYS A 31 5.12 -4.88 -3.58
C LYS A 31 5.34 -4.71 -2.09
N VAL A 32 4.40 -4.04 -1.43
CA VAL A 32 4.46 -3.75 0.00
C VAL A 32 3.70 -4.79 0.81
N ARG A 33 3.94 -4.78 2.10
CA ARG A 33 3.12 -5.50 3.08
C ARG A 33 2.83 -4.57 4.25
N VAL A 34 1.77 -4.86 4.98
CA VAL A 34 1.40 -4.22 6.23
C VAL A 34 1.88 -5.10 7.37
N LYS A 35 2.48 -4.48 8.38
CA LYS A 35 2.86 -5.13 9.64
C LYS A 35 1.76 -5.00 10.68
N THR A 36 1.27 -3.78 10.90
CA THR A 36 0.16 -3.52 11.82
C THR A 36 -0.85 -2.57 11.19
N PHE A 37 -2.13 -2.80 11.51
CA PHE A 37 -3.23 -1.87 11.26
C PHE A 37 -3.99 -1.70 12.57
N GLU A 38 -4.07 -0.45 13.03
CA GLU A 38 -4.65 -0.11 14.33
C GLU A 38 -5.60 1.08 14.20
N ILE A 39 -6.64 1.08 15.04
CA ILE A 39 -7.68 2.11 15.08
C ILE A 39 -7.86 2.62 16.50
N TRP A 40 -8.07 3.92 16.68
CA TRP A 40 -8.16 4.53 18.01
C TRP A 40 -9.62 4.71 18.42
N ASN A 41 -10.03 4.12 19.56
CA ASN A 41 -11.41 4.17 20.06
C ASN A 41 -11.72 5.34 21.01
N GLY A 42 -10.81 6.32 21.12
CA GLY A 42 -10.89 7.41 22.09
C GLY A 42 -10.05 7.21 23.36
N ALA A 43 -9.70 5.97 23.69
CA ALA A 43 -8.95 5.63 24.90
C ALA A 43 -7.68 4.80 24.64
N GLN A 44 -7.71 3.91 23.66
CA GLN A 44 -6.60 3.03 23.29
C GLN A 44 -6.61 2.69 21.80
N TRP A 45 -5.44 2.25 21.32
CA TRP A 45 -5.31 1.65 19.99
C TRP A 45 -5.85 0.22 20.03
N ILE A 46 -6.71 -0.09 19.08
CA ILE A 46 -7.25 -1.43 18.83
C ILE A 46 -6.56 -1.99 17.61
N THR A 47 -5.88 -3.12 17.77
CA THR A 47 -5.20 -3.82 16.68
C THR A 47 -6.22 -4.62 15.87
N ALA A 48 -6.48 -4.20 14.63
CA ALA A 48 -7.30 -4.99 13.70
C ALA A 48 -6.45 -6.02 12.94
N PHE A 49 -5.15 -5.76 12.80
CA PHE A 49 -4.19 -6.70 12.21
C PHE A 49 -2.79 -6.52 12.81
N GLU A 50 -2.12 -7.65 13.06
CA GLU A 50 -0.69 -7.72 13.36
C GLU A 50 -0.08 -8.95 12.69
N GLY A 51 1.10 -8.79 12.08
CA GLY A 51 1.87 -9.87 11.48
C GLY A 51 2.47 -9.48 10.13
N THR A 52 2.43 -10.40 9.17
CA THR A 52 2.86 -10.13 7.80
C THR A 52 1.66 -10.28 6.88
N SER A 53 1.17 -9.17 6.32
CA SER A 53 0.03 -9.22 5.39
C SER A 53 0.36 -10.00 4.12
N ALA A 54 -0.66 -10.30 3.33
CA ALA A 54 -0.48 -10.65 1.92
C ALA A 54 0.30 -9.55 1.17
N VAL A 55 0.92 -9.91 0.05
CA VAL A 55 1.64 -8.95 -0.79
C VAL A 55 0.64 -8.00 -1.46
N LEU A 56 0.85 -6.71 -1.26
CA LEU A 56 0.12 -5.63 -1.91
C LEU A 56 0.98 -5.10 -3.06
N ASP A 57 0.70 -5.53 -4.28
CA ASP A 57 1.33 -4.97 -5.48
C ASP A 57 0.67 -3.61 -5.77
N ILE A 58 1.35 -2.53 -5.39
CA ILE A 58 0.82 -1.17 -5.49
C ILE A 58 1.06 -0.56 -6.87
N SER A 59 1.95 -1.15 -7.66
CA SER A 59 2.23 -0.80 -9.05
C SER A 59 1.32 -1.50 -10.07
N ALA A 60 0.66 -2.58 -9.68
CA ALA A 60 -0.25 -3.30 -10.57
C ALA A 60 -1.50 -2.48 -10.92
N VAL A 61 -2.03 -2.71 -12.12
CA VAL A 61 -3.32 -2.15 -12.59
C VAL A 61 -4.47 -2.45 -11.60
N ASN A 62 -4.39 -3.56 -10.88
CA ASN A 62 -5.40 -4.01 -9.90
C ASN A 62 -4.93 -3.86 -8.44
N SER A 63 -4.03 -2.92 -8.15
CA SER A 63 -3.49 -2.68 -6.79
C SER A 63 -4.58 -2.50 -5.73
N GLY A 64 -5.64 -1.78 -6.07
CA GLY A 64 -6.80 -1.56 -5.20
C GLY A 64 -7.56 -2.83 -4.83
N GLN A 65 -7.57 -3.86 -5.70
CA GLN A 65 -8.25 -5.12 -5.42
C GLN A 65 -7.49 -5.94 -4.37
N SER A 66 -6.15 -6.02 -4.48
CA SER A 66 -5.31 -6.74 -3.51
C SER A 66 -5.39 -6.08 -2.12
N ALA A 67 -5.27 -4.75 -2.08
CA ALA A 67 -5.41 -3.99 -0.84
C ALA A 67 -6.82 -4.13 -0.23
N GLY A 68 -7.86 -3.99 -1.05
CA GLY A 68 -9.25 -4.12 -0.60
C GLY A 68 -9.55 -5.51 -0.01
N ALA A 69 -9.06 -6.57 -0.65
CA ALA A 69 -9.23 -7.94 -0.15
C ALA A 69 -8.60 -8.12 1.24
N PHE A 70 -7.39 -7.60 1.44
CA PHE A 70 -6.70 -7.69 2.73
C PHE A 70 -7.47 -6.98 3.86
N PHE A 71 -7.91 -5.74 3.65
CA PHE A 71 -8.57 -4.96 4.70
C PHE A 71 -10.03 -5.38 4.96
N SER A 72 -10.72 -5.97 3.97
CA SER A 72 -12.14 -6.33 4.08
C SER A 72 -12.47 -7.43 5.09
N GLY A 73 -11.47 -8.21 5.54
CA GLY A 73 -11.65 -9.33 6.47
C GLY A 73 -11.20 -9.06 7.90
N LEU A 74 -10.79 -7.83 8.24
CA LEU A 74 -10.25 -7.54 9.56
C LEU A 74 -11.37 -7.40 10.60
N PRO A 75 -11.31 -8.12 11.74
CA PRO A 75 -12.30 -7.99 12.78
C PRO A 75 -12.13 -6.66 13.51
N ILE A 76 -13.20 -5.87 13.55
CA ILE A 76 -13.28 -4.62 14.29
C ILE A 76 -14.52 -4.67 15.17
N SER A 77 -14.35 -4.41 16.47
CA SER A 77 -15.47 -4.33 17.41
C SER A 77 -16.37 -3.12 17.14
N ASP A 78 -17.58 -3.15 17.66
CA ASP A 78 -18.44 -1.97 17.62
C ASP A 78 -17.85 -0.81 18.43
N GLY A 79 -18.02 0.41 17.93
CA GLY A 79 -17.46 1.60 18.55
C GLY A 79 -17.34 2.78 17.60
N THR A 80 -16.82 3.90 18.13
CA THR A 80 -16.46 5.08 17.35
C THR A 80 -14.95 5.26 17.39
N TYR A 81 -14.35 5.44 16.21
CA TYR A 81 -12.93 5.54 16.01
C TYR A 81 -12.57 6.85 15.33
N THR A 82 -11.59 7.56 15.90
CA THR A 82 -11.20 8.91 15.43
C THR A 82 -9.82 8.94 14.82
N LYS A 83 -9.03 7.89 14.94
CA LYS A 83 -7.70 7.82 14.32
C LYS A 83 -7.44 6.43 13.77
N VAL A 84 -6.61 6.36 12.74
CA VAL A 84 -6.11 5.12 12.18
C VAL A 84 -4.60 5.24 12.07
N ARG A 85 -3.87 4.15 12.30
CA ARG A 85 -2.46 4.08 11.93
C ARG A 85 -2.12 2.77 11.25
N VAL A 86 -1.16 2.87 10.34
CA VAL A 86 -0.65 1.73 9.57
C VAL A 86 0.86 1.71 9.69
N THR A 87 1.41 0.55 10.01
CA THR A 87 2.86 0.33 9.98
C THR A 87 3.18 -0.57 8.78
N PRO A 88 3.91 -0.09 7.78
CA PRO A 88 4.42 -0.94 6.70
C PRO A 88 5.36 -2.02 7.25
N HIS A 89 5.39 -3.18 6.59
CA HIS A 89 6.37 -4.21 6.89
C HIS A 89 7.76 -3.76 6.40
N PRO A 90 8.86 -4.05 7.13
CA PRO A 90 10.21 -3.71 6.69
C PRO A 90 10.67 -4.51 5.47
N ILE A 91 9.95 -5.59 5.13
CA ILE A 91 10.23 -6.44 3.95
C ILE A 91 9.28 -6.09 2.82
N PHE A 92 9.84 -5.82 1.65
CA PHE A 92 9.08 -5.59 0.42
C PHE A 92 9.88 -6.01 -0.81
N ASN A 93 9.19 -6.00 -1.93
CA ASN A 93 9.70 -6.48 -3.19
C ASN A 93 9.68 -5.36 -4.23
N ILE A 94 10.76 -5.29 -5.01
CA ILE A 94 10.95 -4.25 -6.02
C ILE A 94 11.46 -4.86 -7.32
N GLN A 95 11.00 -4.30 -8.44
CA GLN A 95 11.63 -4.47 -9.74
C GLN A 95 11.74 -3.10 -10.42
N GLY A 96 12.96 -2.74 -10.84
CA GLY A 96 13.28 -1.48 -11.52
C GLY A 96 13.33 -1.57 -13.04
N ASN A 97 12.84 -0.53 -13.73
CA ASN A 97 13.17 -0.18 -15.12
C ASN A 97 12.87 1.30 -15.36
N ASP A 98 13.90 2.13 -15.47
CA ASP A 98 13.83 3.54 -15.89
C ASP A 98 14.44 3.80 -17.27
N GLY A 99 14.57 2.77 -18.09
CA GLY A 99 15.22 2.84 -19.40
C GLY A 99 16.74 2.70 -19.35
N ALA A 100 17.37 2.64 -18.17
CA ALA A 100 18.81 2.42 -18.04
C ALA A 100 19.22 1.49 -16.87
N ARG A 101 18.40 1.36 -15.83
CA ARG A 101 18.73 0.60 -14.62
C ARG A 101 17.66 -0.47 -14.32
N TYR A 102 18.12 -1.70 -14.13
CA TYR A 102 17.30 -2.85 -13.77
C TYR A 102 17.80 -3.50 -12.48
N THR A 103 16.93 -4.14 -11.72
CA THR A 103 17.32 -4.90 -10.51
C THR A 103 17.59 -6.37 -10.84
N LEU A 104 18.63 -6.97 -10.23
CA LEU A 104 18.82 -8.42 -10.15
C LEU A 104 18.19 -8.95 -8.85
N ALA A 105 17.83 -10.24 -8.79
CA ALA A 105 17.29 -10.89 -7.58
C ALA A 105 18.32 -11.07 -6.43
N VAL A 106 19.42 -10.33 -6.44
CA VAL A 106 20.53 -10.44 -5.49
C VAL A 106 20.60 -9.20 -4.62
N ASN A 107 20.65 -9.42 -3.30
CA ASN A 107 20.81 -8.35 -2.33
C ASN A 107 22.26 -7.87 -2.31
N GLY A 108 22.43 -6.55 -2.40
CA GLY A 108 23.69 -5.86 -2.19
C GLY A 108 24.19 -5.98 -0.74
N ALA A 109 25.42 -5.52 -0.51
CA ALA A 109 26.11 -5.63 0.78
C ALA A 109 25.35 -4.97 1.93
N ASN A 110 24.54 -3.94 1.64
CA ASN A 110 23.75 -3.21 2.63
C ASN A 110 22.24 -3.48 2.55
N GLY A 111 21.84 -4.60 1.93
CA GLY A 111 20.43 -4.99 1.83
C GLY A 111 19.62 -4.27 0.76
N GLY A 112 20.27 -3.50 -0.14
CA GLY A 112 19.69 -3.02 -1.38
C GLY A 112 19.61 -4.10 -2.46
N CYS A 113 19.17 -3.77 -3.67
CA CYS A 113 19.22 -4.66 -4.82
C CYS A 113 20.40 -4.33 -5.73
N THR A 114 21.07 -5.35 -6.24
CA THR A 114 22.14 -5.16 -7.24
C THR A 114 21.52 -4.68 -8.55
N TYR A 115 22.04 -3.60 -9.13
CA TYR A 115 21.56 -3.15 -10.44
C TYR A 115 22.30 -3.84 -11.59
N THR A 116 21.66 -3.88 -12.76
CA THR A 116 22.28 -4.25 -14.03
C THR A 116 21.78 -3.32 -15.15
N GLY A 117 22.59 -3.14 -16.19
CA GLY A 117 22.18 -2.45 -17.43
C GLY A 117 21.54 -3.40 -18.46
N VAL A 118 21.47 -4.71 -18.18
CA VAL A 118 20.95 -5.72 -19.12
C VAL A 118 19.51 -6.07 -18.75
N ALA A 119 18.56 -5.60 -19.55
CA ALA A 119 17.13 -5.81 -19.32
C ALA A 119 16.72 -7.28 -19.18
N ALA A 120 17.37 -8.18 -19.92
CA ALA A 120 17.09 -9.62 -19.87
C ALA A 120 17.37 -10.26 -18.49
N ASN A 121 18.18 -9.59 -17.66
CA ASN A 121 18.50 -10.05 -16.32
C ASN A 121 17.59 -9.44 -15.24
N ALA A 122 16.65 -8.56 -15.62
CA ALA A 122 15.77 -7.91 -14.66
C ALA A 122 14.93 -8.94 -13.89
N ALA A 123 14.95 -8.85 -12.57
CA ALA A 123 14.20 -9.71 -11.69
C ALA A 123 13.72 -8.93 -10.44
N GLU A 124 12.65 -9.44 -9.85
CA GLU A 124 12.19 -8.97 -8.55
C GLU A 124 13.20 -9.32 -7.46
N CYS A 125 13.47 -8.35 -6.60
CA CYS A 125 14.42 -8.46 -5.52
C CYS A 125 13.74 -8.14 -4.18
N THR A 126 14.09 -8.88 -3.14
CA THR A 126 13.48 -8.77 -1.81
C THR A 126 14.39 -7.98 -0.88
N ILE A 127 13.89 -6.84 -0.42
CA ILE A 127 14.63 -5.93 0.45
C ILE A 127 14.10 -6.04 1.86
N THR A 128 15.01 -5.95 2.83
CA THR A 128 14.69 -5.84 4.25
C THR A 128 15.28 -4.55 4.79
N LEU A 129 14.42 -3.60 5.16
CA LEU A 129 14.86 -2.38 5.84
C LEU A 129 15.31 -2.70 7.26
N THR A 130 16.44 -2.13 7.65
CA THR A 130 17.06 -2.33 8.96
C THR A 130 17.43 -0.98 9.60
N GLY A 131 17.68 -0.98 10.91
CA GLY A 131 18.07 0.20 11.66
C GLY A 131 17.04 1.34 11.58
N GLY A 132 17.52 2.56 11.36
CA GLY A 132 16.67 3.76 11.26
C GLY A 132 15.74 3.79 10.05
N ASN A 133 15.86 2.84 9.12
CA ASN A 133 14.98 2.74 7.95
C ASN A 133 13.75 1.86 8.20
N ILE A 134 13.64 1.17 9.34
CA ILE A 134 12.45 0.36 9.65
C ILE A 134 11.22 1.28 9.67
N PRO A 135 10.16 0.99 8.88
CA PRO A 135 8.98 1.84 8.82
C PRO A 135 8.34 2.01 10.19
N LEU A 136 8.01 3.26 10.52
CA LEU A 136 7.25 3.62 11.71
C LEU A 136 5.75 3.69 11.38
N ALA A 137 4.91 3.55 12.40
CA ALA A 137 3.48 3.73 12.27
C ALA A 137 3.17 5.13 11.74
N GLN A 138 2.40 5.21 10.66
CA GLN A 138 1.89 6.46 10.10
C GLN A 138 0.47 6.63 10.59
N GLU A 139 0.17 7.74 11.27
CA GLU A 139 -1.13 8.05 11.87
C GLU A 139 -1.90 9.06 11.03
N GLN A 140 -3.22 8.88 10.96
CA GLN A 140 -4.16 9.84 10.40
C GLN A 140 -5.32 10.07 11.38
N ASP A 141 -5.63 11.35 11.60
CA ASP A 141 -6.75 11.80 12.42
C ASP A 141 -8.00 12.03 11.54
N PHE A 142 -9.12 11.48 12.00
CA PHE A 142 -10.46 11.55 11.42
C PHE A 142 -11.51 12.01 12.45
N SER A 143 -11.11 12.71 13.51
CA SER A 143 -12.01 13.23 14.55
C SER A 143 -13.15 14.11 14.02
N ALA A 144 -12.94 14.83 12.92
CA ALA A 144 -13.99 15.60 12.24
C ALA A 144 -15.04 14.70 11.54
N THR A 145 -14.67 13.48 11.16
CA THR A 145 -15.50 12.50 10.48
C THR A 145 -15.24 11.09 11.01
N PRO A 146 -15.64 10.79 12.26
CA PRO A 146 -15.30 9.52 12.90
C PRO A 146 -15.87 8.32 12.14
N ILE A 147 -15.18 7.19 12.27
CA ILE A 147 -15.62 5.90 11.77
C ILE A 147 -16.45 5.25 12.89
N THR A 148 -17.69 4.88 12.59
CA THR A 148 -18.55 4.15 13.52
C THR A 148 -18.74 2.75 13.00
N VAL A 149 -18.57 1.76 13.88
CA VAL A 149 -18.85 0.34 13.61
C VAL A 149 -20.01 -0.08 14.49
N THR A 150 -21.03 -0.67 13.89
CA THR A 150 -22.23 -1.17 14.56
C THR A 150 -22.65 -2.48 13.93
N ASP A 151 -22.87 -3.50 14.75
CA ASP A 151 -23.14 -4.87 14.32
C ASP A 151 -22.09 -5.39 13.31
N GLY A 152 -20.82 -5.00 13.50
CA GLY A 152 -19.72 -5.35 12.60
C GLY A 152 -19.72 -4.62 11.24
N ALA A 153 -20.67 -3.71 10.99
CA ALA A 153 -20.70 -2.90 9.79
C ALA A 153 -20.15 -1.49 10.08
N SER A 154 -19.20 -1.04 9.26
CA SER A 154 -18.71 0.33 9.34
C SER A 154 -19.54 1.30 8.50
N ASN A 155 -19.77 2.51 9.00
CA ASN A 155 -20.41 3.59 8.26
C ASN A 155 -19.48 4.28 7.23
N ARG A 156 -18.17 3.97 7.27
CA ARG A 156 -17.14 4.60 6.41
C ARG A 156 -16.14 3.56 5.94
N LYS A 157 -15.45 3.87 4.84
CA LYS A 157 -14.32 3.07 4.35
C LYS A 157 -13.03 3.80 4.58
N VAL A 158 -12.04 3.12 5.16
CA VAL A 158 -10.66 3.62 5.21
C VAL A 158 -9.96 3.19 3.93
N ARG A 159 -9.50 4.17 3.14
CA ARG A 159 -8.61 3.94 2.02
C ARG A 159 -7.18 4.17 2.49
N VAL A 160 -6.32 3.17 2.29
CA VAL A 160 -4.89 3.25 2.57
C VAL A 160 -4.14 3.36 1.23
N SER A 161 -3.34 4.40 1.08
CA SER A 161 -2.50 4.65 -0.09
C SER A 161 -1.03 4.60 0.32
N PHE A 162 -0.21 3.95 -0.51
CA PHE A 162 1.24 3.92 -0.33
C PHE A 162 1.87 4.78 -1.41
N ASP A 163 2.66 5.79 -1.02
CA ASP A 163 3.47 6.58 -1.93
C ASP A 163 4.92 6.09 -1.86
N THR A 164 5.44 5.71 -3.03
CA THR A 164 6.80 5.21 -3.23
C THR A 164 7.63 6.06 -4.16
N SER A 165 7.16 7.27 -4.46
CA SER A 165 7.83 8.22 -5.36
C SER A 165 9.27 8.53 -4.95
N ASN A 166 9.57 8.49 -3.66
CA ASN A 166 10.91 8.69 -3.10
C ASN A 166 11.57 7.40 -2.60
N SER A 167 10.94 6.24 -2.83
CA SER A 167 11.35 4.96 -2.28
C SER A 167 12.36 4.22 -3.16
N ILE A 168 13.06 4.89 -4.08
CA ILE A 168 14.17 4.29 -4.82
C ILE A 168 15.29 5.32 -4.94
N GLN A 169 16.42 4.98 -4.33
CA GLN A 169 17.64 5.78 -4.33
C GLN A 169 18.76 4.94 -4.92
N TYR A 170 19.45 5.47 -5.92
CA TYR A 170 20.65 4.85 -6.47
C TYR A 170 21.88 5.40 -5.76
N GLN A 171 22.72 4.51 -5.24
CA GLN A 171 24.00 4.90 -4.66
C GLN A 171 25.11 4.66 -5.68
N GLY A 172 25.49 5.72 -6.41
CA GLY A 172 26.41 5.65 -7.55
C GLY A 172 27.86 5.23 -7.30
N GLY A 173 28.20 4.83 -6.07
CA GLY A 173 29.49 4.18 -5.77
C GLY A 173 29.39 2.68 -5.47
N ALA A 174 28.18 2.15 -5.29
CA ALA A 174 27.95 0.76 -4.87
C ALA A 174 27.22 -0.09 -5.92
N ASP A 175 26.72 0.51 -7.02
CA ASP A 175 25.89 -0.17 -8.00
C ASP A 175 24.66 -0.87 -7.38
N GLU A 176 24.15 -0.26 -6.30
CA GLU A 176 23.04 -0.76 -5.50
C GLU A 176 21.86 0.22 -5.55
N ILE A 177 20.66 -0.36 -5.61
CA ILE A 177 19.38 0.34 -5.54
C ILE A 177 18.81 0.14 -4.14
N PHE A 178 18.63 1.23 -3.40
CA PHE A 178 18.10 1.25 -2.06
C PHE A 178 16.73 1.89 -2.03
N PRO A 179 15.74 1.20 -1.49
CA PRO A 179 14.46 1.78 -1.27
C PRO A 179 14.31 2.35 0.14
N ALA A 180 13.48 3.37 0.24
CA ALA A 180 13.04 3.93 1.51
C ALA A 180 11.69 3.33 1.91
N ALA A 181 11.34 3.45 3.19
CA ALA A 181 9.98 3.12 3.64
C ALA A 181 8.94 3.89 2.79
N PRO A 182 7.86 3.24 2.35
CA PRO A 182 6.79 3.95 1.65
C PRO A 182 6.12 4.96 2.58
N ALA A 183 5.76 6.12 2.07
CA ALA A 183 4.87 7.01 2.80
C ALA A 183 3.47 6.40 2.77
N VAL A 184 2.72 6.52 3.87
CA VAL A 184 1.35 6.01 3.95
C VAL A 184 0.41 7.17 4.15
N THR A 185 -0.62 7.26 3.31
CA THR A 185 -1.70 8.23 3.45
C THR A 185 -3.01 7.46 3.62
N MET A 186 -3.85 7.94 4.53
CA MET A 186 -5.16 7.34 4.78
C MET A 186 -6.25 8.38 4.56
N THR A 187 -7.35 7.98 3.94
CA THR A 187 -8.56 8.80 3.80
C THR A 187 -9.78 8.01 4.26
N VAL A 188 -10.82 8.72 4.70
CA VAL A 188 -12.13 8.13 4.99
C VAL A 188 -13.15 8.64 3.98
N GLU A 189 -13.90 7.71 3.41
CA GLU A 189 -14.99 7.96 2.46
C GLU A 189 -16.31 7.42 3.03
#